data_AF-A0YCU3-F1
#
_entry.id   AF-A0YCU3-F1
#
_cell.length_a   1.000
_cell.length_b   1.000
_cell.length_c   1.000
_cell.angle_alpha   90.00
_cell.angle_beta   90.00
_cell.angle_gamma   90.00
#
_symmetry.space_group_name_H-M   'P 1'
#
loop_
_entity.id
_entity.type
_entity.pdbx_description
1 polymer ?
#
loop_
_entity_poly.entity_id
_entity_poly.type
_entity_poly.pdbx_seq_one_letter_code
_entity_poly.pdbx_strand_id
1 'polypeptide(L)'
;MEAVYLSFILMLSIFLGFELISKVPATLHTPLMSGSNAISGITVVGALTAANSGSPDLALWLGTIAVALATINVVGGYMVTDRMLAMFKKRN
;
A
#
# COMPACT_ATOMS: atom_id res chain seq x y z
N MET A 1 22.05 -3.43 -16.43
CA MET A 1 20.86 -2.91 -17.14
C MET A 1 19.63 -2.90 -16.25
N GLU A 2 19.34 -3.97 -15.51
CA GLU A 2 18.19 -4.05 -14.58
C GLU A 2 18.11 -2.88 -13.57
N ALA A 3 19.20 -2.58 -12.86
CA ALA A 3 19.23 -1.45 -11.91
C ALA A 3 18.93 -0.08 -12.55
N VAL A 4 19.31 0.11 -13.82
CA VAL A 4 19.01 1.33 -14.58
C VAL A 4 17.52 1.41 -14.92
N TYR A 5 16.89 0.28 -15.25
CA TYR A 5 15.44 0.25 -15.48
C TYR A 5 14.65 0.47 -14.18
N LEU A 6 15.05 -0.16 -13.07
CA LEU A 6 14.39 0.01 -11.77
C LEU A 6 14.51 1.46 -11.26
N SER A 7 15.67 2.10 -11.40
CA SER A 7 15.83 3.51 -11.02
C SER A 7 15.01 4.44 -11.91
N PHE A 8 14.90 4.14 -13.21
CA PHE A 8 14.05 4.90 -14.12
C PHE A 8 12.56 4.76 -13.76
N ILE A 9 12.09 3.55 -13.46
CA ILE A 9 10.72 3.30 -12.98
C ILE A 9 10.46 4.04 -11.67
N LEU A 10 11.40 3.97 -10.71
CA LEU A 10 11.29 4.68 -9.44
C LEU A 10 11.15 6.19 -9.66
N MET A 11 12.03 6.77 -10.48
CA MET A 11 12.03 8.20 -10.77
C MET A 11 10.71 8.64 -11.39
N LEU A 12 10.25 7.96 -12.44
CA LEU A 12 8.99 8.29 -13.10
C LEU A 12 7.77 8.11 -12.18
N SER A 13 7.78 7.08 -11.31
CA SER A 13 6.70 6.83 -10.36
C SER A 13 6.58 7.94 -9.31
N ILE A 14 7.71 8.51 -8.87
CA ILE A 14 7.71 9.66 -7.95
C ILE A 14 7.08 10.88 -8.61
N PHE A 15 7.51 11.22 -9.84
CA PHE A 15 6.94 12.35 -10.59
C PHE A 15 5.43 12.16 -10.83
N LEU A 16 5.02 10.95 -11.22
CA LEU A 16 3.61 10.62 -11.41
C LEU A 16 2.81 10.80 -10.11
N GLY A 17 3.34 10.32 -8.98
CA GLY A 17 2.70 10.49 -7.67
C GLY A 17 2.48 11.96 -7.30
N PHE A 18 3.49 12.80 -7.51
CA PHE A 18 3.39 14.24 -7.26
C PHE A 18 2.33 14.93 -8.13
N GLU A 19 2.35 14.64 -9.44
CA GLU A 19 1.41 15.24 -10.40
C GLU A 19 -0.05 14.84 -10.12
N LEU A 20 -0.28 13.58 -9.73
CA LEU A 20 -1.61 13.09 -9.37
C LEU A 20 -2.14 13.74 -8.10
N ILE A 21 -1.35 13.77 -7.03
CA ILE A 21 -1.77 14.29 -5.73
C ILE A 21 -2.04 15.81 -5.80
N SER A 22 -1.25 16.55 -6.58
CA SER A 22 -1.39 17.99 -6.76
C SER A 22 -2.74 18.42 -7.38
N LYS A 23 -3.46 17.48 -8.01
CA LYS A 23 -4.75 17.72 -8.67
C LYS A 23 -5.96 17.23 -7.87
N VAL A 24 -5.76 16.70 -6.67
CA VAL A 24 -6.85 16.20 -5.83
C VAL A 24 -7.51 17.38 -5.08
N PRO A 25 -8.85 17.53 -5.13
CA PRO A 25 -9.54 18.59 -4.39
C PRO A 25 -9.44 18.38 -2.87
N ALA A 26 -9.50 19.47 -2.11
CA ALA A 26 -9.27 19.45 -0.67
C ALA A 26 -10.19 18.51 0.11
N THR A 27 -11.42 18.33 -0.37
CA THR A 27 -12.43 17.45 0.22
C THR A 27 -12.04 15.97 0.20
N LEU A 28 -11.10 15.58 -0.66
CA LEU A 28 -10.64 14.20 -0.83
C LEU A 28 -9.31 13.90 -0.15
N HIS A 29 -8.64 14.86 0.53
CA HIS A 29 -7.34 14.59 1.16
C HIS A 29 -7.39 13.47 2.22
N THR A 30 -8.44 13.42 3.05
CA THR A 30 -8.57 12.38 4.08
C THR A 30 -8.87 11.01 3.47
N PRO A 31 -9.85 10.86 2.54
CA PRO A 31 -10.00 9.62 1.78
C PRO A 31 -8.74 9.22 1.00
N LEU A 32 -8.01 10.17 0.42
CA LEU A 32 -6.77 9.93 -0.31
C LEU A 32 -5.67 9.40 0.62
N MET A 33 -5.53 9.97 1.82
CA MET A 33 -4.59 9.50 2.84
C MET A 33 -4.92 8.07 3.28
N SER A 34 -6.20 7.75 3.49
CA SER A 34 -6.62 6.37 3.78
C SER A 34 -6.33 5.42 2.60
N GLY A 35 -6.60 5.87 1.37
CA GLY A 35 -6.38 5.08 0.17
C GLY A 35 -4.91 4.80 -0.10
N SER A 36 -4.01 5.77 0.08
CA SER A 36 -2.57 5.55 -0.04
C SER A 36 -2.03 4.63 1.05
N ASN A 37 -2.60 4.67 2.25
CA ASN A 37 -2.31 3.69 3.30
C ASN A 37 -2.74 2.27 2.88
N ALA A 38 -3.94 2.10 2.30
CA ALA A 38 -4.39 0.80 1.77
C ALA A 38 -3.44 0.24 0.69
N ILE A 39 -2.97 1.11 -0.23
CA ILE A 39 -2.00 0.74 -1.28
C ILE A 39 -0.66 0.30 -0.69
N SER A 40 -0.20 0.93 0.41
CA SER A 40 1.01 0.50 1.13
C SER A 40 0.95 -0.95 1.65
N GLY A 41 -0.26 -1.53 1.72
CA GLY A 41 -0.51 -2.94 1.99
C GLY A 41 0.17 -3.91 1.00
N ILE A 42 0.70 -3.42 -0.13
CA ILE A 42 1.54 -4.21 -1.06
C ILE A 42 2.75 -4.86 -0.37
N THR A 43 3.16 -4.34 0.78
CA THR A 43 4.13 -4.95 1.70
C THR A 43 3.85 -6.43 2.01
N VAL A 44 2.59 -6.90 1.87
CA VAL A 44 2.24 -8.32 1.99
C VAL A 44 3.00 -9.21 1.02
N VAL A 45 3.31 -8.73 -0.20
CA VAL A 45 4.08 -9.48 -1.20
C VAL A 45 5.52 -9.67 -0.71
N GLY A 46 6.11 -8.63 -0.12
CA GLY A 46 7.42 -8.70 0.52
C GLY A 46 7.42 -9.66 1.71
N ALA A 47 6.39 -9.58 2.57
CA ALA A 47 6.25 -10.46 3.73
C ALA A 47 6.13 -11.94 3.35
N LEU A 48 5.32 -12.26 2.33
CA LEU A 48 5.19 -13.63 1.80
C LEU A 48 6.51 -14.16 1.22
N THR A 49 7.24 -13.31 0.51
CA THR A 49 8.54 -13.67 -0.05
C THR A 49 9.57 -13.93 1.07
N ALA A 50 9.58 -13.08 2.10
CA ALA A 50 10.50 -13.19 3.24
C ALA A 50 10.17 -14.36 4.18
N ALA A 51 8.89 -14.73 4.33
CA ALA A 51 8.47 -15.85 5.15
C ALA A 51 9.03 -17.20 4.66
N ASN A 52 9.41 -17.28 3.38
CA ASN A 52 10.00 -18.48 2.78
C ASN A 52 11.54 -18.46 2.72
N SER A 53 12.20 -17.48 3.35
CA SER A 53 13.65 -17.30 3.26
C SER A 53 14.36 -17.47 4.61
N GLY A 54 14.98 -18.63 4.86
CA GLY A 54 16.03 -18.79 5.90
C GLY A 54 15.81 -19.89 6.94
N SER A 55 16.50 -19.74 8.08
CA SER A 55 16.54 -20.68 9.20
C SER A 55 15.16 -20.86 9.86
N PRO A 56 14.77 -22.09 10.19
CA PRO A 56 13.36 -22.47 10.37
C PRO A 56 12.62 -21.72 11.48
N ASP A 57 13.28 -21.33 12.57
CA ASP A 57 12.54 -20.82 13.73
C ASP A 57 12.31 -19.30 13.67
N LEU A 58 13.36 -18.49 13.50
CA LEU A 58 13.23 -17.03 13.51
C LEU A 58 12.56 -16.48 12.25
N ALA A 59 12.87 -17.04 11.07
CA ALA A 59 12.28 -16.59 9.82
C ALA A 59 10.79 -16.92 9.75
N LEU A 60 10.37 -18.07 10.30
CA LEU A 60 8.96 -18.45 10.38
C LEU A 60 8.17 -17.52 11.29
N TRP A 61 8.68 -17.22 12.50
CA TRP A 61 8.00 -16.32 13.44
C TRP A 61 7.90 -14.89 12.89
N LEU A 62 9.01 -14.33 12.39
CA LEU A 62 9.02 -12.98 11.82
C LEU A 62 8.18 -12.89 10.55
N GLY A 63 8.26 -13.89 9.67
CA GLY A 63 7.47 -13.98 8.45
C GLY A 63 5.97 -14.06 8.74
N THR A 64 5.57 -14.88 9.72
CA THR A 64 4.16 -15.01 10.14
C THR A 64 3.63 -13.69 10.68
N ILE A 65 4.39 -13.01 11.55
CA ILE A 65 4.01 -11.69 12.09
C ILE A 65 3.95 -10.65 10.98
N ALA A 66 4.93 -10.63 10.07
CA ALA A 66 4.97 -9.69 8.94
C ALA A 66 3.76 -9.86 8.03
N VAL A 67 3.38 -11.10 7.70
CA VAL A 67 2.18 -11.40 6.89
C VAL A 67 0.93 -10.94 7.63
N ALA A 68 0.79 -11.27 8.92
CA ALA A 68 -0.38 -10.86 9.71
C ALA A 68 -0.55 -9.34 9.75
N LEU A 69 0.53 -8.59 10.02
CA LEU A 69 0.49 -7.12 10.05
C LEU A 69 0.21 -6.52 8.67
N ALA A 70 0.81 -7.06 7.62
CA ALA A 70 0.55 -6.60 6.25
C ALA A 70 -0.90 -6.88 5.83
N THR A 71 -1.46 -8.03 6.23
CA THR A 71 -2.88 -8.35 6.01
C THR A 71 -3.80 -7.39 6.74
N ILE A 72 -3.51 -7.06 8.01
CA ILE A 72 -4.28 -6.06 8.76
C ILE A 72 -4.24 -4.70 8.07
N ASN A 73 -3.07 -4.26 7.58
CA ASN A 73 -2.92 -2.99 6.87
C ASN A 73 -3.75 -2.97 5.58
N VAL A 74 -3.62 -3.98 4.72
CA VAL A 74 -4.36 -3.99 3.45
C VAL A 74 -5.87 -4.09 3.68
N VAL A 75 -6.34 -5.02 4.51
CA VAL A 75 -7.78 -5.22 4.76
C VAL A 75 -8.38 -3.99 5.44
N GLY A 76 -7.76 -3.53 6.53
CA GLY A 76 -8.23 -2.36 7.28
C GLY A 76 -8.20 -1.08 6.42
N GLY A 77 -7.13 -0.88 5.66
CA GLY A 77 -6.98 0.26 4.75
C GLY A 77 -8.08 0.31 3.69
N TYR A 78 -8.37 -0.80 3.01
CA TYR A 78 -9.43 -0.84 2.00
C TYR A 78 -10.82 -0.69 2.63
N MET A 79 -11.09 -1.30 3.78
CA MET A 79 -12.38 -1.17 4.48
C MET A 79 -12.67 0.28 4.92
N VAL A 80 -11.67 0.96 5.48
CA VAL A 80 -11.83 2.36 5.93
C VAL A 80 -11.98 3.29 4.72
N THR A 81 -11.19 3.08 3.67
CA THR A 81 -11.25 3.88 2.45
C THR A 81 -12.62 3.76 1.76
N ASP A 82 -13.17 2.55 1.66
CA ASP A 82 -14.50 2.32 1.09
C ASP A 82 -15.58 3.09 1.88
N ARG A 83 -15.55 3.01 3.22
CA ARG A 83 -16.48 3.75 4.07
C ARG A 83 -16.35 5.26 3.90
N MET A 84 -15.13 5.77 3.71
CA MET A 84 -14.91 7.19 3.47
C MET A 84 -15.45 7.63 2.11
N LEU A 85 -15.20 6.86 1.05
CA LEU A 85 -15.67 7.16 -0.30
C LEU A 85 -17.19 7.01 -0.44
N ALA A 86 -17.81 6.13 0.34
CA ALA A 86 -19.26 5.99 0.40
C ALA A 86 -19.98 7.30 0.79
N MET A 87 -19.33 8.19 1.53
CA MET A 87 -19.88 9.50 1.89
C MET A 87 -20.07 10.45 0.70
N PHE A 88 -19.40 10.18 -0.42
CA PHE A 88 -19.51 10.96 -1.67
C PHE A 88 -20.51 10.36 -2.67
N LYS A 89 -21.06 9.18 -2.40
CA LYS A 89 -22.13 8.62 -3.24
C LYS A 89 -23.39 9.46 -3.11
N LYS A 90 -23.97 9.85 -4.24
CA LYS A 90 -25.27 10.51 -4.30
C LYS A 90 -26.31 9.55 -3.70
N ARG A 91 -27.04 10.02 -2.70
CA ARG A 91 -28.12 9.26 -2.06
C ARG A 91 -29.30 9.20 -3.04
N ASN A 92 -29.37 8.09 -3.77
CA ASN A 92 -30.58 7.66 -4.46
C ASN A 92 -31.41 6.83 -3.48
#